data_AF-A0A660YA61-F1
#
_entry.id   AF-A0A660YA61-F1
#
_cell.length_a   1.000
_cell.length_b   1.000
_cell.length_c   1.000
_cell.angle_alpha   90.00
_cell.angle_beta   90.00
_cell.angle_gamma   90.00
#
_symmetry.space_group_name_H-M   'P 1'
#
loop_
_entity.id
_entity.type
_entity.pdbx_description
1 polymer ?
#
loop_
_entity_poly.entity_id
_entity_poly.type
_entity_poly.pdbx_seq_one_letter_code
_entity_poly.pdbx_strand_id
1 'polypeptide(L)'
;MEDPAWCMDMFSHLLEVDLALLDMVWEAGYRFDCVAWPDDMGYKHSQFFSPNTYREVLKPFHKRAIDWAHAKGIKAHLHSCGDVNPFIPELIGIGLDALNPLEVKAGMDPIHLKKTYGKDLVLHGGINAVLWDDPAAIQVEMKKVVPVMKESGGYIFSSDHSVPSSVSLNDFRQIVELAKELGSY
;
A
#
# COMPACT_ATOMS: atom_id res chain seq x y z
N MET A 1 -18.53 -2.55 18.28
CA MET A 1 -17.45 -3.44 18.75
C MET A 1 -17.70 -3.71 20.22
N GLU A 2 -17.72 -4.99 20.61
CA GLU A 2 -18.16 -5.41 21.95
C GLU A 2 -17.02 -5.43 22.98
N ASP A 3 -15.80 -5.81 22.58
CA ASP A 3 -14.62 -5.82 23.46
C ASP A 3 -13.39 -5.17 22.78
N PRO A 4 -13.29 -3.82 22.79
CA PRO A 4 -12.13 -3.12 22.26
C PRO A 4 -10.82 -3.53 22.94
N ALA A 5 -10.84 -3.77 24.25
CA ALA A 5 -9.63 -4.03 25.02
C ALA A 5 -8.98 -5.35 24.59
N TRP A 6 -9.79 -6.38 24.35
CA TRP A 6 -9.30 -7.65 23.84
C TRP A 6 -8.70 -7.54 22.43
N CYS A 7 -9.34 -6.79 21.53
CA CYS A 7 -8.76 -6.52 20.21
C CYS A 7 -7.41 -5.79 20.32
N MET A 8 -7.31 -4.78 21.18
CA MET A 8 -6.06 -4.05 21.41
C MET A 8 -4.98 -4.94 22.02
N ASP A 9 -5.32 -5.86 22.92
CA ASP A 9 -4.39 -6.83 23.48
C ASP A 9 -3.82 -7.76 22.39
N MET A 10 -4.68 -8.27 21.50
CA MET A 10 -4.26 -9.07 20.35
C MET A 10 -3.33 -8.29 19.42
N PHE A 11 -3.69 -7.06 19.05
CA PHE A 11 -2.86 -6.21 18.18
C PHE A 11 -1.53 -5.85 18.84
N SER A 12 -1.54 -5.57 20.14
CA SER A 12 -0.33 -5.33 20.91
C SER A 12 0.58 -6.56 20.88
N HIS A 13 0.04 -7.74 21.20
CA HIS A 13 0.82 -8.96 21.23
C HIS A 13 1.45 -9.31 19.88
N LEU A 14 0.67 -9.20 18.79
CA LEU A 14 1.18 -9.44 17.44
C LEU A 14 2.32 -8.48 17.09
N LEU A 15 2.11 -7.17 17.33
CA LEU A 15 3.13 -6.16 17.06
C LEU A 15 4.41 -6.38 17.89
N GLU A 16 4.30 -6.75 19.17
CA GLU A 16 5.49 -7.03 20.00
C GLU A 16 6.32 -8.18 19.42
N VAL A 17 5.67 -9.25 18.96
CA VAL A 17 6.34 -10.38 18.35
C VAL A 17 7.04 -9.96 17.06
N ASP A 18 6.34 -9.22 16.19
CA ASP A 18 6.90 -8.76 14.91
C ASP A 18 8.10 -7.82 15.11
N LEU A 19 7.98 -6.86 16.03
CA LEU A 19 9.09 -5.94 16.34
C LEU A 19 10.28 -6.67 16.97
N ALA A 20 10.04 -7.64 17.85
CA ALA A 20 11.12 -8.45 18.42
C ALA A 20 11.87 -9.26 17.34
N LEU A 21 11.15 -9.84 16.39
CA LEU A 21 11.77 -10.56 15.27
C LEU A 21 12.56 -9.63 14.35
N LEU A 22 12.02 -8.45 14.05
CA LEU A 22 12.72 -7.44 13.25
C LEU A 22 13.97 -6.91 13.97
N ASP A 23 13.91 -6.71 15.29
CA ASP A 23 15.06 -6.33 16.09
C ASP A 23 16.11 -7.43 16.10
N MET A 24 15.74 -8.72 16.19
CA MET A 24 16.70 -9.83 16.06
C MET A 24 17.45 -9.81 14.72
N VAL A 25 16.74 -9.55 13.61
CA VAL A 25 17.35 -9.41 12.28
C VAL A 25 18.27 -8.19 12.23
N TRP A 26 17.86 -7.07 12.82
CA TRP A 26 18.66 -5.86 12.88
C TRP A 26 19.94 -6.05 13.71
N GLU A 27 19.85 -6.66 14.88
CA GLU A 27 20.99 -6.94 15.75
C GLU A 27 21.96 -7.97 15.15
N ALA A 28 21.46 -8.87 14.30
CA ALA A 28 22.31 -9.76 13.50
C ALA A 28 23.09 -9.02 12.38
N GLY A 29 22.91 -7.70 12.24
CA GLY A 29 23.67 -6.86 11.31
C GLY A 29 22.99 -6.63 9.96
N TYR A 30 21.80 -7.19 9.73
CA TYR A 30 21.04 -6.92 8.52
C TYR A 30 20.44 -5.52 8.57
N ARG A 31 20.43 -4.84 7.41
CA ARG A 31 19.82 -3.53 7.22
C ARG A 31 18.92 -3.61 6.00
N PHE A 32 17.82 -2.88 6.03
CA PHE A 32 16.82 -2.85 4.97
C PHE A 32 16.29 -1.42 4.84
N ASP A 33 15.87 -1.03 3.64
CA ASP A 33 15.43 0.34 3.38
C ASP A 33 13.97 0.60 3.79
N CYS A 34 13.19 -0.47 3.94
CA CYS A 34 11.76 -0.41 4.19
C CYS A 34 11.28 -1.62 5.00
N VAL A 35 10.35 -1.39 5.92
CA VAL A 35 9.49 -2.44 6.47
C VAL A 35 8.14 -2.36 5.77
N ALA A 36 7.61 -3.51 5.38
CA ALA A 36 6.29 -3.61 4.77
C ALA A 36 5.47 -4.67 5.48
N TRP A 37 4.19 -4.37 5.75
CA TRP A 37 3.29 -5.32 6.40
C TRP A 37 1.89 -5.29 5.76
N PRO A 38 1.22 -6.44 5.68
CA PRO A 38 -0.19 -6.51 5.32
C PRO A 38 -1.08 -6.29 6.54
N ASP A 39 -2.05 -5.39 6.41
CA ASP A 39 -3.16 -5.23 7.33
C ASP A 39 -4.38 -4.71 6.53
N ASP A 40 -5.20 -5.65 6.04
CA ASP A 40 -6.36 -5.34 5.21
C ASP A 40 -7.46 -4.70 6.07
N MET A 41 -7.78 -3.44 5.77
CA MET A 41 -8.78 -2.65 6.49
C MET A 41 -10.09 -2.47 5.69
N GLY A 42 -10.16 -2.99 4.47
CA GLY A 42 -11.32 -2.81 3.60
C GLY A 42 -11.58 -3.98 2.66
N TYR A 43 -12.73 -3.87 2.00
CA TYR A 43 -13.14 -4.75 0.90
C TYR A 43 -13.71 -3.88 -0.23
N LYS A 44 -14.16 -4.53 -1.32
CA LYS A 44 -14.61 -3.85 -2.54
C LYS A 44 -15.64 -2.72 -2.34
N HIS A 45 -16.49 -2.79 -1.31
CA HIS A 45 -17.62 -1.85 -1.17
C HIS A 45 -17.55 -0.98 0.09
N SER A 46 -16.65 -1.24 1.03
CA SER A 46 -16.53 -0.47 2.27
C SER A 46 -15.27 -0.87 3.06
N GLN A 47 -15.04 -0.19 4.17
CA GLN A 47 -14.08 -0.56 5.21
C GLN A 47 -14.67 -1.64 6.12
N PHE A 48 -13.82 -2.43 6.79
CA PHE A 48 -14.26 -3.40 7.81
C PHE A 48 -14.76 -2.73 9.09
N PHE A 49 -14.32 -1.51 9.36
CA PHE A 49 -14.67 -0.74 10.54
C PHE A 49 -14.66 0.76 10.26
N SER A 50 -15.23 1.55 11.17
CA SER A 50 -15.30 3.01 11.00
C SER A 50 -13.95 3.71 11.23
N PRO A 51 -13.73 4.93 10.71
CA PRO A 51 -12.59 5.77 11.07
C PRO A 51 -12.44 6.02 12.58
N ASN A 52 -13.53 6.09 13.33
CA ASN A 52 -13.46 6.23 14.79
C ASN A 52 -12.88 4.96 15.43
N THR A 53 -13.37 3.79 15.01
CA THR A 53 -12.84 2.50 15.46
C THR A 53 -11.36 2.35 15.11
N TYR A 54 -10.95 2.75 13.90
CA TYR A 54 -9.55 2.77 13.50
C TYR A 54 -8.70 3.61 14.46
N ARG A 55 -9.11 4.86 14.73
CA ARG A 55 -8.39 5.79 15.62
C ARG A 55 -8.22 5.24 17.03
N GLU A 56 -9.26 4.60 17.56
CA GLU A 56 -9.27 4.11 18.93
C GLU A 56 -8.47 2.81 19.10
N VAL A 57 -8.57 1.89 18.13
CA VAL A 57 -8.12 0.50 18.35
C VAL A 57 -6.90 0.12 17.54
N LEU A 58 -6.74 0.60 16.30
CA LEU A 58 -5.67 0.10 15.41
C LEU A 58 -4.57 1.14 15.13
N LYS A 59 -4.96 2.40 14.92
CA LYS A 59 -4.04 3.51 14.63
C LYS A 59 -2.85 3.61 15.59
N PRO A 60 -2.99 3.40 16.93
CA PRO A 60 -1.85 3.45 17.83
C PRO A 60 -0.76 2.41 17.51
N PHE A 61 -1.16 1.22 17.06
CA PHE A 61 -0.24 0.13 16.71
C PHE A 61 0.45 0.37 15.37
N HIS A 62 -0.29 0.85 14.36
CA HIS A 62 0.32 1.33 13.11
C HIS A 62 1.33 2.43 13.36
N LYS A 63 0.99 3.43 14.19
CA LYS A 63 1.91 4.51 14.52
C LYS A 63 3.19 3.96 15.15
N ARG A 64 3.07 3.01 16.08
CA ARG A 64 4.23 2.41 16.74
C ARG A 64 5.12 1.61 15.77
N ALA A 65 4.53 0.88 14.83
CA ALA A 65 5.28 0.19 13.77
C ALA A 65 6.05 1.19 12.88
N ILE A 66 5.40 2.29 12.49
CA ILE A 66 6.02 3.38 11.72
C ILE A 66 7.14 4.04 12.52
N ASP A 67 6.90 4.39 13.79
CA ASP A 67 7.89 5.01 14.66
C ASP A 67 9.13 4.10 14.83
N TRP A 68 8.94 2.78 14.94
CA TRP A 68 10.05 1.82 15.02
C TRP A 68 10.90 1.82 13.74
N ALA A 69 10.25 1.86 12.57
CA ALA A 69 10.93 1.94 11.28
C ALA A 69 11.70 3.28 11.16
N HIS A 70 11.05 4.39 11.44
CA HIS A 70 11.65 5.72 11.36
C HIS A 70 12.81 5.91 12.34
N ALA A 71 12.74 5.34 13.55
CA ALA A 71 13.82 5.37 14.53
C ALA A 71 15.11 4.68 14.04
N LYS A 72 14.97 3.76 13.08
CA LYS A 72 16.08 3.06 12.41
C LYS A 72 16.49 3.71 11.08
N GLY A 73 15.85 4.82 10.71
CA GLY A 73 16.11 5.54 9.46
C GLY A 73 15.55 4.86 8.22
N ILE A 74 14.58 3.95 8.38
CA ILE A 74 14.00 3.15 7.29
C ILE A 74 12.53 3.54 7.05
N LYS A 75 12.00 3.18 5.89
CA LYS A 75 10.64 3.55 5.44
C LYS A 75 9.56 2.57 5.91
N ALA A 76 8.34 3.06 6.05
CA ALA A 76 7.17 2.26 6.43
C ALA A 76 6.15 2.17 5.28
N HIS A 77 5.81 0.95 4.89
CA HIS A 77 4.95 0.66 3.74
C HIS A 77 3.81 -0.27 4.13
N LEU A 78 2.58 0.25 4.13
CA LEU A 78 1.41 -0.51 4.52
C LEU A 78 0.74 -1.13 3.29
N HIS A 79 0.45 -2.42 3.38
CA HIS A 79 -0.44 -3.11 2.45
C HIS A 79 -1.85 -3.23 3.04
N SER A 80 -2.89 -2.80 2.33
CA SER A 80 -4.30 -3.01 2.69
C SER A 80 -5.18 -3.07 1.44
N CYS A 81 -5.83 -4.19 1.22
CA CYS A 81 -6.84 -4.38 0.18
C CYS A 81 -8.12 -3.56 0.46
N GLY A 82 -8.95 -3.46 -0.58
CA GLY A 82 -10.26 -2.84 -0.54
C GLY A 82 -10.25 -1.31 -0.56
N ASP A 83 -11.39 -0.73 -0.18
CA ASP A 83 -11.54 0.72 -0.06
C ASP A 83 -10.95 1.19 1.27
N VAL A 84 -9.88 1.96 1.23
CA VAL A 84 -9.27 2.59 2.41
C VAL A 84 -9.23 4.12 2.32
N ASN A 85 -9.96 4.73 1.38
CA ASN A 85 -9.98 6.18 1.19
C ASN A 85 -10.19 6.96 2.52
N PRO A 86 -11.11 6.57 3.42
CA PRO A 86 -11.33 7.30 4.66
C PRO A 86 -10.16 7.25 5.66
N PHE A 87 -9.26 6.26 5.54
CA PHE A 87 -8.12 6.10 6.45
C PHE A 87 -6.85 6.80 5.96
N ILE A 88 -6.76 7.16 4.68
CA ILE A 88 -5.55 7.79 4.11
C ILE A 88 -5.10 9.03 4.90
N PRO A 89 -5.97 9.99 5.26
CA PRO A 89 -5.54 11.14 6.08
C PRO A 89 -4.99 10.74 7.44
N GLU A 90 -5.53 9.68 8.05
CA GLU A 90 -5.10 9.19 9.35
C GLU A 90 -3.72 8.51 9.27
N LEU A 91 -3.47 7.76 8.19
CA LEU A 91 -2.21 7.09 7.90
C LEU A 91 -1.08 8.11 7.60
N ILE A 92 -1.38 9.12 6.78
CA ILE A 92 -0.46 10.24 6.55
C ILE A 92 -0.16 10.95 7.87
N GLY A 93 -1.19 11.19 8.69
CA GLY A 93 -1.05 11.85 9.99
C GLY A 93 -0.18 11.10 11.02
N ILE A 94 0.12 9.82 10.80
CA ILE A 94 1.04 9.03 11.63
C ILE A 94 2.38 8.75 10.93
N GLY A 95 2.62 9.35 9.77
CA GLY A 95 3.89 9.30 9.06
C GLY A 95 4.07 8.08 8.14
N LEU A 96 3.00 7.45 7.68
CA LEU A 96 3.13 6.37 6.69
C LEU A 96 3.84 6.88 5.43
N ASP A 97 4.88 6.18 4.96
CA ASP A 97 5.62 6.62 3.76
C ASP A 97 4.98 6.11 2.46
N ALA A 98 4.46 4.88 2.44
CA ALA A 98 3.90 4.26 1.24
C ALA A 98 2.62 3.44 1.52
N LEU A 99 1.67 3.49 0.59
CA LEU A 99 0.44 2.70 0.63
C LEU A 99 0.33 1.78 -0.60
N ASN A 100 0.03 0.52 -0.34
CA ASN A 100 -0.22 -0.52 -1.33
C ASN A 100 -1.47 -1.33 -0.95
N PRO A 101 -2.16 -1.96 -1.92
CA PRO A 101 -2.28 -1.48 -3.28
C PRO A 101 -3.18 -0.23 -3.35
N LEU A 102 -3.33 0.33 -4.56
CA LEU A 102 -4.44 1.22 -4.86
C LEU A 102 -5.51 0.42 -5.60
N GLU A 103 -6.37 -0.32 -4.88
CA GLU A 103 -7.34 -1.25 -5.49
C GLU A 103 -8.45 -0.51 -6.27
N VAL A 104 -8.29 -0.42 -7.59
CA VAL A 104 -9.16 0.40 -8.48
C VAL A 104 -10.60 -0.08 -8.41
N LYS A 105 -10.79 -1.40 -8.35
CA LYS A 105 -12.13 -2.00 -8.27
C LYS A 105 -12.86 -1.73 -6.97
N ALA A 106 -12.14 -1.39 -5.91
CA ALA A 106 -12.69 -0.99 -4.63
C ALA A 106 -12.97 0.52 -4.55
N GLY A 107 -12.68 1.28 -5.62
CA GLY A 107 -12.91 2.73 -5.67
C GLY A 107 -11.67 3.56 -5.32
N MET A 108 -10.49 2.96 -5.20
CA MET A 108 -9.23 3.68 -5.03
C MET A 108 -8.78 4.25 -6.38
N ASP A 109 -9.25 5.45 -6.75
CA ASP A 109 -8.86 6.12 -8.00
C ASP A 109 -7.40 6.64 -7.90
N PRO A 110 -6.44 6.05 -8.65
CA PRO A 110 -5.03 6.41 -8.54
C PRO A 110 -4.77 7.87 -8.93
N ILE A 111 -5.45 8.38 -9.97
CA ILE A 111 -5.26 9.75 -10.46
C ILE A 111 -5.79 10.75 -9.44
N HIS A 112 -6.94 10.47 -8.84
CA HIS A 112 -7.47 11.30 -7.76
C HIS A 112 -6.52 11.30 -6.56
N LEU A 113 -6.10 10.11 -6.09
CA LEU A 113 -5.20 9.96 -4.95
C LEU A 113 -3.84 10.65 -5.18
N LYS A 114 -3.30 10.58 -6.40
CA LYS A 114 -2.06 11.28 -6.76
C LYS A 114 -2.21 12.79 -6.64
N LYS A 115 -3.32 13.36 -7.09
CA LYS A 115 -3.59 14.80 -6.98
C LYS A 115 -3.81 15.23 -5.52
N THR A 116 -4.47 14.40 -4.73
CA THR A 116 -4.84 14.73 -3.35
C THR A 116 -3.70 14.52 -2.36
N TYR A 117 -2.96 13.41 -2.47
CA TYR A 117 -2.00 12.95 -1.46
C TYR A 117 -0.60 12.65 -1.99
N GLY A 118 -0.37 12.76 -3.30
CA GLY A 118 0.89 12.33 -3.94
C GLY A 118 2.15 13.12 -3.56
N LYS A 119 2.01 14.16 -2.73
CA LYS A 119 3.12 14.89 -2.11
C LYS A 119 3.50 14.34 -0.73
N ASP A 120 2.55 13.71 -0.06
CA ASP A 120 2.67 13.27 1.34
C ASP A 120 2.80 11.75 1.45
N LEU A 121 2.40 11.00 0.42
CA LEU A 121 2.34 9.54 0.42
C LEU A 121 2.81 8.95 -0.91
N VAL A 122 3.72 7.96 -0.83
CA VAL A 122 4.07 7.14 -2.00
C VAL A 122 2.90 6.21 -2.31
N LEU A 123 2.49 6.21 -3.58
CA LEU A 123 1.37 5.42 -4.05
C LEU A 123 1.87 4.20 -4.82
N HIS A 124 1.47 3.00 -4.43
CA HIS A 124 1.96 1.76 -5.03
C HIS A 124 0.80 0.90 -5.56
N GLY A 125 0.78 0.65 -6.87
CA GLY A 125 -0.28 -0.12 -7.56
C GLY A 125 -1.11 0.73 -8.52
N GLY A 126 -2.43 0.53 -8.52
CA GLY A 126 -3.37 1.38 -9.26
C GLY A 126 -3.58 1.02 -10.73
N ILE A 127 -3.12 -0.16 -11.15
CA ILE A 127 -3.32 -0.70 -12.50
C ILE A 127 -4.18 -1.95 -12.39
N ASN A 128 -5.37 -1.94 -12.99
CA ASN A 128 -6.40 -2.94 -12.75
C ASN A 128 -5.95 -4.35 -13.16
N ALA A 129 -5.81 -5.24 -12.18
CA ALA A 129 -5.29 -6.59 -12.35
C ALA A 129 -6.06 -7.43 -13.39
N VAL A 130 -7.34 -7.14 -13.67
CA VAL A 130 -8.12 -7.90 -14.69
C VAL A 130 -7.78 -7.55 -16.13
N LEU A 131 -6.99 -6.49 -16.34
CA LEU A 131 -6.55 -6.13 -17.68
C LEU A 131 -5.21 -6.78 -18.01
N TRP A 132 -4.52 -7.38 -17.04
CA TRP A 132 -3.14 -7.84 -17.21
C TRP A 132 -2.99 -9.00 -18.21
N ASP A 133 -4.05 -9.76 -18.47
CA ASP A 133 -4.09 -10.81 -19.49
C ASP A 133 -4.74 -10.34 -20.82
N ASP A 134 -5.05 -9.05 -20.95
CA ASP A 134 -5.46 -8.38 -22.18
C ASP A 134 -4.42 -7.30 -22.57
N PRO A 135 -3.45 -7.64 -23.43
CA PRO A 135 -2.40 -6.71 -23.85
C PRO A 135 -2.91 -5.42 -24.47
N ALA A 136 -4.08 -5.42 -25.13
CA ALA A 136 -4.62 -4.20 -25.71
C ALA A 136 -5.23 -3.31 -24.63
N ALA A 137 -6.02 -3.88 -23.72
CA ALA A 137 -6.68 -3.14 -22.66
C ALA A 137 -5.70 -2.58 -21.63
N ILE A 138 -4.71 -3.37 -21.19
CA ILE A 138 -3.70 -2.89 -20.22
C ILE A 138 -2.88 -1.73 -20.78
N GLN A 139 -2.53 -1.76 -22.07
CA GLN A 139 -1.79 -0.67 -22.70
C GLN A 139 -2.58 0.64 -22.70
N VAL A 140 -3.89 0.58 -22.95
CA VAL A 140 -4.78 1.74 -22.90
C VAL A 140 -4.86 2.31 -21.49
N GLU A 141 -5.03 1.45 -20.48
CA GLU A 141 -5.04 1.87 -19.08
C GLU A 141 -3.71 2.51 -18.67
N MET A 142 -2.59 1.84 -18.95
CA MET A 142 -1.26 2.34 -18.57
C MET A 142 -0.94 3.68 -19.21
N LYS A 143 -1.25 3.86 -20.51
CA LYS A 143 -1.04 5.14 -21.22
C LYS A 143 -1.87 6.29 -20.63
N LYS A 144 -2.98 5.98 -19.96
CA LYS A 144 -3.81 6.96 -19.26
C LYS A 144 -3.30 7.25 -17.85
N VAL A 145 -2.92 6.22 -17.09
CA VAL A 145 -2.66 6.32 -15.65
C VAL A 145 -1.19 6.63 -15.35
N VAL A 146 -0.25 5.90 -15.95
CA VAL A 146 1.18 5.96 -15.58
C VAL A 146 1.78 7.37 -15.78
N PRO A 147 1.51 8.09 -16.89
CA PRO A 147 2.06 9.44 -17.07
C PRO A 147 1.64 10.44 -16.00
N VAL A 148 0.43 10.31 -15.45
CA VAL A 148 -0.06 11.17 -14.36
C VAL A 148 0.55 10.74 -13.03
N MET A 149 0.61 9.44 -12.77
CA MET A 149 1.10 8.90 -11.51
C MET A 149 2.59 9.18 -11.28
N LYS A 150 3.41 9.16 -12.33
CA LYS A 150 4.86 9.41 -12.23
C LYS A 150 5.23 10.87 -11.95
N GLU A 151 4.30 11.81 -12.16
CA GLU A 151 4.60 13.24 -12.02
C GLU A 151 5.13 13.54 -10.61
N SER A 152 6.24 14.27 -10.53
CA SER A 152 6.89 14.65 -9.26
C SER A 152 7.34 13.48 -8.37
N GLY A 153 7.51 12.26 -8.92
CA GLY A 153 7.97 11.08 -8.16
C GLY A 153 6.87 10.47 -7.29
N GLY A 154 7.23 9.67 -6.28
CA GLY A 154 6.26 9.14 -5.30
C GLY A 154 5.25 8.12 -5.85
N TYR A 155 5.60 7.37 -6.90
CA TYR A 155 4.78 6.31 -7.46
C TYR A 155 5.59 5.03 -7.70
N ILE A 156 5.05 3.89 -7.28
CA ILE A 156 5.57 2.55 -7.58
C ILE A 156 4.55 1.85 -8.47
N PHE A 157 4.93 1.60 -9.73
CA PHE A 157 4.10 0.86 -10.67
C PHE A 157 3.92 -0.59 -10.22
N SER A 158 2.68 -1.04 -10.13
CA SER A 158 2.32 -2.44 -9.91
C SER A 158 0.84 -2.64 -10.26
N SER A 159 0.39 -3.90 -10.26
CA SER A 159 -1.04 -4.22 -10.30
C SER A 159 -1.73 -3.71 -9.02
N ASP A 160 -3.03 -3.47 -9.12
CA ASP A 160 -3.88 -3.05 -7.99
C ASP A 160 -4.28 -4.20 -7.06
N HIS A 161 -3.91 -5.43 -7.42
CA HIS A 161 -4.03 -6.65 -6.64
C HIS A 161 -3.00 -7.67 -7.19
N SER A 162 -2.93 -8.89 -6.66
CA SER A 162 -2.14 -9.98 -7.25
C SER A 162 -2.34 -10.14 -8.76
N VAL A 163 -1.23 -10.27 -9.49
CA VAL A 163 -1.23 -10.55 -10.93
C VAL A 163 -1.88 -11.92 -11.19
N PRO A 164 -2.87 -12.04 -12.09
CA PRO A 164 -3.50 -13.31 -12.40
C PRO A 164 -2.52 -14.34 -12.95
N SER A 165 -2.74 -15.63 -12.64
CA SER A 165 -1.93 -16.73 -13.20
C SER A 165 -2.14 -16.96 -14.70
N SER A 166 -3.15 -16.31 -15.31
CA SER A 166 -3.37 -16.29 -16.76
C SER A 166 -2.35 -15.44 -17.52
N VAL A 167 -1.63 -14.54 -16.84
CA VAL A 167 -0.65 -13.65 -17.46
C VAL A 167 0.61 -14.43 -17.82
N SER A 168 0.95 -14.46 -19.11
CA SER A 168 2.18 -15.12 -19.56
C SER A 168 3.42 -14.30 -19.15
N LEU A 169 4.58 -14.97 -19.03
CA LEU A 169 5.85 -14.28 -18.80
C LEU A 169 6.18 -13.26 -19.90
N ASN A 170 5.76 -13.54 -21.14
CA ASN A 170 5.96 -12.62 -22.25
C ASN A 170 5.13 -11.34 -22.06
N ASP A 171 3.85 -11.48 -21.72
CA ASP A 171 2.96 -10.33 -21.52
C ASP A 171 3.41 -9.51 -20.31
N PHE A 172 3.81 -10.17 -19.22
CA PHE A 172 4.38 -9.50 -18.05
C PHE A 172 5.63 -8.68 -18.41
N ARG A 173 6.52 -9.20 -19.24
CA ARG A 173 7.71 -8.46 -19.71
C ARG A 173 7.31 -7.23 -20.55
N GLN A 174 6.34 -7.37 -21.45
CA GLN A 174 5.85 -6.25 -22.26
C GLN A 174 5.21 -5.16 -21.38
N ILE A 175 4.47 -5.54 -20.35
CA ILE A 175 3.91 -4.60 -19.35
C ILE A 175 5.04 -3.87 -18.61
N VAL A 176 6.07 -4.59 -18.15
CA VAL A 176 7.22 -3.96 -17.46
C VAL A 176 8.00 -3.02 -18.38
N GLU A 177 8.21 -3.39 -19.64
CA GLU A 177 8.88 -2.54 -20.64
C GLU A 177 8.07 -1.26 -20.88
N LEU A 178 6.76 -1.38 -21.09
CA LEU A 178 5.88 -0.22 -21.28
C LEU A 178 5.83 0.67 -20.03
N ALA A 179 5.82 0.09 -18.82
CA ALA A 179 5.86 0.86 -17.59
C ALA A 179 7.15 1.71 -17.49
N LYS A 180 8.29 1.15 -17.91
CA LYS A 180 9.57 1.88 -17.97
C LYS A 180 9.56 2.98 -19.03
N GLU A 181 9.00 2.70 -20.21
CA GLU A 181 8.84 3.70 -21.28
C GLU A 181 7.98 4.88 -20.81
N LEU A 182 6.76 4.59 -20.35
CA LEU A 182 5.82 5.61 -19.88
C LEU A 182 6.32 6.35 -18.65
N GLY A 183 7.10 5.67 -17.79
CA GLY A 183 7.68 6.19 -16.55
C GLY A 183 8.91 7.10 -16.74
N SER A 184 9.50 7.15 -17.94
CA SER A 184 10.70 7.95 -18.23
C SER A 184 10.41 9.46 -18.35
N TYR A 185 11.37 10.33 -18.02
CA TYR A 185 11.24 11.80 -18.08
C TYR A 185 11.77 12.39 -19.38
#